data_AF-A0A163YR52-F1
#
_entry.id   AF-A0A163YR52-F1
#
_cell.length_a   1.000
_cell.length_b   1.000
_cell.length_c   1.000
_cell.angle_alpha   90.00
_cell.angle_beta   90.00
_cell.angle_gamma   90.00
#
_symmetry.space_group_name_H-M   'P 1'
#
loop_
_entity.id
_entity.type
_entity.pdbx_description
1 polymer ?
#
loop_
_entity_poly.entity_id
_entity_poly.type
_entity_poly.pdbx_seq_one_letter_code
_entity_poly.pdbx_strand_id
1 'polypeptide(L)'
;MADWCEQLLKLNFQKEKKDDGSISYTLIPGHRRDYYWTKITVKQVGSPTPDAWQVTCARSEIRIGLWKIHNTTEDISVVVHTSAQKMIEDINYQKRLKPSFLSKISN
;
A
#
# COMPACT_ATOMS: atom_id res chain seq x y z
N MET A 1 3.70 -21.13 -11.62
CA MET A 1 3.14 -20.43 -10.44
C MET A 1 4.28 -19.86 -9.60
N ALA A 2 5.06 -18.91 -10.12
CA ALA A 2 6.22 -18.36 -9.41
C ALA A 2 6.70 -17.07 -10.08
N ASP A 3 6.02 -15.95 -9.87
CA ASP A 3 6.59 -14.68 -10.36
C ASP A 3 6.16 -13.46 -9.51
N TRP A 4 4.93 -13.43 -8.99
CA TRP A 4 4.46 -12.26 -8.24
C TRP A 4 5.20 -12.04 -6.91
N CYS A 5 5.52 -13.10 -6.16
CA CYS A 5 6.29 -12.99 -4.91
C CYS A 5 7.68 -12.37 -5.17
N GLU A 6 8.36 -12.81 -6.22
CA GLU A 6 9.67 -12.26 -6.60
C GLU A 6 9.55 -10.83 -7.13
N GLN A 7 8.49 -10.52 -7.88
CA GLN A 7 8.21 -9.15 -8.32
C GLN A 7 7.96 -8.21 -7.15
N LEU A 8 7.22 -8.63 -6.12
CA LEU A 8 7.03 -7.84 -4.90
C LEU A 8 8.36 -7.62 -4.17
N LEU A 9 9.20 -8.65 -4.06
CA LEU A 9 10.53 -8.52 -3.45
C LEU A 9 11.41 -7.54 -4.25
N LYS A 10 11.41 -7.62 -5.59
CA LYS A 10 12.10 -6.66 -6.47
C LYS A 10 11.56 -5.23 -6.32
N LEU A 11 10.30 -5.08 -5.94
CA LEU A 11 9.67 -3.78 -5.64
C LEU A 11 9.97 -3.26 -4.23
N ASN A 12 10.84 -3.94 -3.47
CA ASN A 12 11.23 -3.67 -2.08
C ASN A 12 10.10 -3.90 -1.05
N PHE A 13 9.16 -4.79 -1.34
CA PHE A 13 8.20 -5.22 -0.31
C PHE A 13 8.90 -6.07 0.75
N GLN A 14 8.59 -5.78 2.01
CA GLN A 14 8.96 -6.60 3.14
C GLN A 14 7.95 -7.72 3.32
N LYS A 15 8.42 -8.96 3.37
CA LYS A 15 7.60 -10.12 3.66
C LYS A 15 7.46 -10.26 5.18
N GLU A 16 6.23 -10.13 5.68
CA GLU A 16 5.87 -10.33 7.07
C GLU A 16 5.07 -11.62 7.19
N LYS A 17 5.51 -12.53 8.05
CA LYS A 17 4.74 -13.71 8.44
C LYS A 17 4.04 -13.40 9.75
N LYS A 18 2.72 -13.58 9.78
CA LYS A 18 1.89 -13.36 10.96
C LYS A 18 1.76 -14.64 11.78
N ASP A 19 1.32 -14.47 13.03
CA ASP A 19 1.16 -15.57 14.00
C ASP A 19 0.10 -16.60 13.58
N ASP A 20 -0.87 -16.16 12.77
CA ASP A 20 -1.88 -17.02 12.12
C ASP A 20 -1.31 -17.85 10.95
N GLY A 21 -0.01 -17.75 10.68
CA GLY A 21 0.67 -18.40 9.56
C GLY A 21 0.46 -17.70 8.22
N SER A 22 -0.36 -16.63 8.16
CA SER A 22 -0.58 -15.87 6.94
C SER A 22 0.65 -15.05 6.55
N ILE A 23 0.83 -14.85 5.25
CA ILE A 23 1.92 -14.06 4.69
C ILE A 23 1.35 -12.76 4.15
N SER A 24 1.88 -11.64 4.62
CA SER A 24 1.61 -10.32 4.07
C SER A 24 2.89 -9.70 3.51
N TYR A 25 2.76 -8.98 2.41
CA TYR A 25 3.84 -8.19 1.84
C TYR A 25 3.52 -6.72 2.07
N THR A 26 4.42 -6.00 2.74
CA THR A 26 4.23 -4.60 3.10
C THR A 26 5.29 -3.75 2.43
N LEU A 27 4.88 -2.66 1.78
CA LEU A 27 5.77 -1.63 1.25
C LEU A 27 5.36 -0.28 1.83
N ILE A 28 6.35 0.47 2.30
CA ILE A 28 6.19 1.88 2.69
C ILE A 28 7.08 2.69 1.74
N PRO A 29 6.54 3.18 0.61
CA PRO A 29 7.32 4.01 -0.30
C PRO A 29 7.47 5.41 0.31
N GLY A 30 8.70 5.81 0.62
CA GLY A 30 9.01 7.18 1.07
C GLY A 30 9.67 7.26 2.46
N HIS A 31 10.42 8.34 2.67
CA HIS A 31 11.23 8.56 3.86
C HIS A 31 10.35 9.02 5.04
N ARG A 32 10.52 8.40 6.20
CA ARG A 32 9.85 8.65 7.50
C ARG A 32 9.86 10.11 8.01
N ARG A 33 10.47 11.05 7.27
CA ARG A 33 10.61 12.47 7.64
C ARG A 33 9.62 13.39 6.93
N ASP A 34 8.90 12.89 5.93
CA ASP A 34 7.91 13.69 5.25
C ASP A 34 6.56 13.60 5.96
N TYR A 35 5.84 14.70 5.96
CA TYR A 35 4.49 14.88 6.53
C TYR A 35 3.42 14.01 5.85
N TYR A 36 3.78 12.94 5.15
CA TYR A 36 2.89 12.00 4.50
C TYR A 36 3.51 10.60 4.52
N TRP A 37 2.68 9.58 4.66
CA TRP A 37 3.10 8.20 4.46
C TRP A 37 2.06 7.45 3.62
N THR A 38 2.57 6.57 2.76
CA THR A 38 1.76 5.58 2.06
C THR A 38 2.21 4.21 2.54
N LYS A 39 1.26 3.31 2.80
CA LYS A 39 1.52 1.91 3.15
C LYS A 39 0.70 1.04 2.23
N ILE A 40 1.38 0.19 1.46
CA ILE A 40 0.75 -0.78 0.58
C ILE A 40 0.96 -2.15 1.21
N THR A 41 -0.13 -2.86 1.47
CA THR A 41 -0.11 -4.21 2.02
C THR A 41 -0.81 -5.15 1.06
N VAL A 42 -0.14 -6.23 0.68
CA VAL A 42 -0.68 -7.29 -0.19
C VAL A 42 -0.83 -8.56 0.64
N LYS A 43 -2.00 -9.18 0.55
CA LYS A 43 -2.30 -10.47 1.17
C LYS A 43 -2.92 -11.39 0.15
N GLN A 44 -2.56 -12.66 0.20
CA GLN A 44 -3.26 -13.67 -0.59
C GLN A 44 -4.57 -14.04 0.13
N VAL A 45 -5.65 -14.12 -0.63
CA VAL A 45 -7.01 -14.41 -0.14
C VAL A 45 -7.67 -15.43 -1.06
N GLY A 46 -8.62 -16.18 -0.52
CA GLY A 46 -9.23 -17.34 -1.19
C GLY A 46 -9.01 -18.59 -0.35
N SER A 47 -10.10 -19.29 -0.03
CA SER A 47 -10.10 -20.57 0.67
C SER A 47 -11.03 -21.51 -0.09
N PRO A 48 -10.66 -22.79 -0.30
CA PRO A 48 -9.48 -23.50 0.22
C PRO A 48 -8.21 -23.31 -0.63
N THR A 49 -8.33 -22.80 -1.85
CA THR A 49 -7.21 -22.50 -2.75
C THR A 49 -7.07 -20.99 -2.91
N PRO A 50 -5.98 -20.38 -2.44
CA PRO A 50 -5.81 -18.94 -2.50
C PRO A 50 -5.52 -18.48 -3.93
N ASP A 51 -6.55 -18.00 -4.62
CA ASP A 51 -6.56 -17.59 -6.04
C ASP A 51 -6.65 -16.07 -6.26
N ALA A 52 -6.80 -15.31 -5.17
CA ALA A 52 -6.93 -13.86 -5.22
C ALA A 52 -5.91 -13.15 -4.31
N TRP A 53 -5.71 -11.86 -4.58
CA TRP A 53 -4.81 -10.99 -3.84
C TRP A 53 -5.55 -9.74 -3.39
N GLN A 54 -5.61 -9.52 -2.09
CA GLN A 54 -6.10 -8.28 -1.51
C GLN A 54 -4.95 -7.29 -1.38
N VAL A 55 -5.02 -6.20 -2.13
CA VAL A 55 -4.13 -5.04 -2.02
C VAL A 55 -4.84 -3.98 -1.20
N THR A 56 -4.22 -3.58 -0.08
CA THR A 56 -4.69 -2.51 0.79
C THR A 56 -3.70 -1.36 0.69
N CYS A 57 -4.16 -0.20 0.24
CA CYS A 57 -3.37 1.01 0.19
C CYS A 57 -3.91 1.98 1.25
N ALA A 58 -3.11 2.24 2.27
CA ALA A 58 -3.41 3.23 3.29
C ALA A 58 -2.51 4.46 3.07
N ARG A 59 -3.13 5.63 3.00
CA ARG A 59 -2.44 6.92 2.90
C ARG A 59 -2.82 7.79 4.09
N SER A 60 -1.82 8.48 4.60
CA SER A 60 -2.02 9.44 5.68
C SER A 60 -1.11 10.63 5.46
N GLU A 61 -1.64 11.78 5.83
CA GLU A 61 -0.93 13.05 5.83
C GLU A 61 -0.98 13.63 7.24
N ILE A 62 0.16 14.18 7.66
CA ILE A 62 0.38 14.89 8.91
C ILE A 62 0.09 16.36 8.62
N ARG A 63 -1.09 16.84 9.03
CA ARG A 63 -1.44 18.25 8.92
C ARG A 63 -0.89 19.01 10.13
N ILE A 64 0.07 19.89 9.92
CA ILE A 64 0.51 20.83 10.96
C ILE A 64 -0.47 22.02 10.95
N GLY A 65 -1.34 22.10 11.96
CA GLY A 65 -2.10 23.32 12.23
C GLY A 65 -1.27 24.30 13.06
N LEU A 66 -1.71 25.57 13.11
CA LEU A 66 -1.07 26.66 13.88
C LEU A 66 -0.76 26.31 15.35
N TRP A 67 -1.44 25.32 15.94
CA TRP A 67 -1.29 24.94 17.35
C TRP A 67 -1.09 23.43 17.60
N LYS A 68 -1.36 22.54 16.64
CA LYS A 68 -1.28 21.07 16.82
C LYS A 68 -1.02 20.33 15.51
N ILE A 69 -0.26 19.23 15.62
CA ILE A 69 -0.04 18.24 14.56
C ILE A 69 -1.22 17.25 14.58
N HIS A 70 -1.92 17.10 13.46
CA HIS A 70 -3.00 16.13 13.29
C HIS A 70 -2.56 15.04 12.31
N ASN A 71 -2.49 13.79 12.78
CA ASN A 71 -2.36 12.64 11.90
C ASN A 71 -3.75 12.28 11.38
N THR A 72 -4.00 12.56 10.10
CA THR A 72 -5.27 12.17 9.48
C THR A 72 -4.97 11.00 8.56
N THR A 73 -5.56 9.84 8.83
CA THR A 73 -5.60 8.72 7.88
C THR A 73 -6.71 9.05 6.90
N GLU A 74 -6.35 9.64 5.76
CA GLU A 74 -7.33 10.25 4.86
C GLU A 74 -7.94 9.25 3.88
N ASP A 75 -7.22 8.18 3.53
CA ASP A 75 -7.69 7.24 2.52
C ASP A 75 -7.18 5.81 2.77
N ILE A 76 -8.12 4.88 2.89
CA ILE A 76 -7.85 3.45 2.95
C ILE A 76 -8.64 2.82 1.80
N SER A 77 -7.93 2.41 0.75
CA SER A 77 -8.51 1.65 -0.35
C SER A 77 -8.14 0.18 -0.24
N VAL A 78 -9.12 -0.69 -0.45
CA VAL A 78 -8.95 -2.14 -0.47
C VAL A 78 -9.48 -2.64 -1.80
N VAL A 79 -8.60 -3.27 -2.57
CA VAL A 79 -8.94 -3.85 -3.88
C VAL A 79 -8.52 -5.31 -3.88
N VAL A 80 -9.43 -6.18 -4.32
CA VAL A 80 -9.15 -7.60 -4.49
C VAL A 80 -8.96 -7.88 -5.97
N HIS A 81 -7.81 -8.44 -6.30
CA HIS A 81 -7.41 -8.81 -7.65
C HIS A 81 -7.44 -10.33 -7.80
N THR A 82 -8.02 -10.83 -8.88
CA THR A 82 -7.98 -12.25 -9.28
C THR A 82 -6.86 -12.55 -10.29
N SER A 83 -6.11 -11.53 -10.70
CA SER A 83 -4.95 -11.65 -11.59
C SER A 83 -3.73 -10.98 -10.98
N ALA A 84 -2.64 -11.74 -10.88
CA ALA A 84 -1.38 -11.24 -10.35
C ALA A 84 -0.78 -10.09 -11.18
N GLN A 85 -0.97 -10.10 -12.51
CA GLN A 85 -0.47 -9.01 -13.37
C GLN A 85 -1.20 -7.70 -13.08
N LYS A 86 -2.55 -7.74 -13.02
CA LYS A 86 -3.37 -6.58 -12.68
C LYS A 86 -3.05 -6.03 -11.30
N MET A 87 -2.77 -6.93 -10.34
CA MET A 87 -2.32 -6.56 -9.01
C MET A 87 -1.00 -5.77 -9.05
N ILE A 88 0.00 -6.23 -9.81
CA ILE A 88 1.30 -5.55 -9.92
C ILE A 88 1.18 -4.21 -10.64
N GLU A 89 0.34 -4.12 -11.67
CA GLU A 89 0.02 -2.86 -12.35
C GLU A 89 -0.61 -1.85 -11.40
N ASP A 90 -1.61 -2.27 -10.61
CA ASP A 90 -2.25 -1.43 -9.60
C ASP A 90 -1.25 -0.99 -8.52
N ILE A 91 -0.42 -1.90 -8.00
CA ILE A 91 0.64 -1.53 -7.04
C ILE A 91 1.58 -0.47 -7.60
N ASN A 92 2.02 -0.62 -8.85
CA ASN A 92 2.88 0.38 -9.49
C ASN A 92 2.16 1.72 -9.70
N TYR A 93 0.88 1.69 -10.04
CA TYR A 93 0.05 2.89 -10.12
C TYR A 93 -0.07 3.58 -8.75
N GLN A 94 -0.49 2.84 -7.71
CA GLN A 94 -0.63 3.35 -6.33
C GLN A 94 0.69 3.89 -5.76
N LYS A 95 1.83 3.29 -6.14
CA LYS A 95 3.18 3.74 -5.77
C LYS A 95 3.58 5.05 -6.47
N ARG A 96 3.10 5.29 -7.70
CA ARG A 96 3.36 6.54 -8.44
C ARG A 96 2.49 7.70 -7.99
N LEU A 97 1.31 7.41 -7.42
CA LEU A 97 0.43 8.44 -6.88
C LEU A 97 1.11 9.15 -5.70
N LYS A 98 1.46 10.42 -5.91
CA LYS A 98 1.86 11.32 -4.83
C LYS A 98 0.62 11.75 -4.04
N PRO A 99 0.72 11.96 -2.72
CA PRO A 99 -0.33 12.62 -1.96
C PRO A 99 -0.61 13.99 -2.57
N SER A 100 -1.85 14.18 -3.02
CA SER A 100 -2.24 15.27 -3.90
C SER A 100 -2.91 16.38 -3.09
N PHE A 101 -2.11 17.15 -2.34
CA PHE A 101 -2.57 18.41 -1.75
C PHE A 101 -1.89 19.66 -2.34
N LEU A 102 -0.65 19.57 -2.85
CA LEU A 102 -0.02 20.72 -3.53
C LEU A 102 -0.78 21.17 -4.80
N SER A 103 -1.59 20.30 -5.41
CA SER A 103 -2.46 20.67 -6.53
C SER A 103 -3.80 21.27 -6.12
N LYS A 104 -4.16 21.26 -4.82
CA LYS A 104 -5.43 21.82 -4.31
C LYS A 104 -5.29 23.20 -3.66
N ILE A 105 -4.04 23.65 -3.39
CA ILE A 105 -3.79 25.00 -2.83
C ILE A 105 -3.56 26.03 -3.95
N SER A 106 -3.41 25.60 -5.20
CA SER A 106 -3.44 26.47 -6.38
C SER A 106 -4.85 26.55 -6.97
N ASN A 107 -5.75 27.29 -6.32
CA ASN A 107 -6.95 27.90 -6.90
C ASN A 107 -7.30 29.15 -6.09
#